data_AF-A0A8H6YQN6-F1
#
_entry.id   AF-A0A8H6YQN6-F1
#
_cell.length_a   1.000
_cell.length_b   1.000
_cell.length_c   1.000
_cell.angle_alpha   90.00
_cell.angle_beta   90.00
_cell.angle_gamma   90.00
#
_symmetry.space_group_name_H-M   'P 1'
#
loop_
_entity.id
_entity.type
_entity.pdbx_description
1 polymer ?
#
loop_
_entity_poly.entity_id
_entity_poly.type
_entity_poly.pdbx_seq_one_letter_code
_entity_poly.pdbx_strand_id
1 'polypeptide(L)'
;MFSRSLANKHGCTIPLCQRVLFSTSPSRSAYKDTIPNLKIGAHTRVIFQGFTGRQATANAQESLAWGTQIVGGVTPGRDGMHPVLQELPVLPTVRAAMDQLKPDATGIYVAAHQAAAAIEEAIEAEIPLIVAVAEHIPVHDIMRVRFTPCSNLSLNPAFPLPTFAAGHVGIVAKSGTLSYETVASLTRAGLGQSLCIGMGGDIIAGTDFVDALTVFEHDADTHGIIIVGEVGGHAEEEAAEWIKEYRKRTSRPKPIAALVAGKLAKPGHVMGHSGAWAGRGENSAEQKYRILQDAGAVMVDHPAQFGQVMNELLISSTKARNPPPSAQRPNGRRSYHTAHRPRPTSPFPQQQRGLHFQSSQASDLILQHGISITRDATSEEESKACLVSVTIDRSGRGPCFLTCKPAPGGRNTSPIQAPEEYIKFPFDFREGPTPELLAQVLEHLPIDPTTSRTLTDARTLLLALHEIFTQYEGIAVEAKLAIAADTSALLVYAPRLTFDDAAFKSCGRHAALHAQRDVSPAAVDPSALAAEADGIVYVRLGPQDPADPEYTTYDIGTLVNGAGLAMNTVDALVLPRTARARRTSSTRAGRRPPRP
;
A
#
# COMPACT_ATOMS: atom_id res chain seq x y z
N MET A 1 62.54 -40.52 -39.50
CA MET A 1 62.64 -41.34 -40.72
C MET A 1 61.85 -40.66 -41.82
N PHE A 2 62.50 -40.47 -42.97
CA PHE A 2 62.02 -40.22 -44.34
C PHE A 2 60.50 -40.25 -44.60
N SER A 3 59.88 -39.53 -45.54
CA SER A 3 60.26 -38.52 -46.55
C SER A 3 59.15 -38.58 -47.62
N ARG A 4 58.74 -37.43 -48.18
CA ARG A 4 58.20 -37.23 -49.56
C ARG A 4 56.78 -37.77 -49.84
N SER A 5 55.93 -37.19 -50.69
CA SER A 5 56.06 -36.10 -51.67
C SER A 5 54.77 -35.97 -52.50
N LEU A 6 54.39 -34.72 -52.86
CA LEU A 6 53.68 -34.27 -54.09
C LEU A 6 52.26 -34.83 -54.34
N ALA A 7 51.30 -34.18 -54.98
CA ALA A 7 51.10 -32.85 -55.56
C ALA A 7 49.63 -32.85 -56.05
N ASN A 8 48.86 -31.81 -55.72
CA ASN A 8 48.32 -30.84 -56.69
C ASN A 8 47.06 -31.29 -57.47
N LYS A 9 45.88 -30.71 -57.17
CA LYS A 9 45.23 -29.69 -58.03
C LYS A 9 43.83 -29.31 -57.54
N HIS A 10 43.54 -28.03 -57.73
CA HIS A 10 42.35 -27.26 -57.38
C HIS A 10 41.01 -27.82 -57.86
N GLY A 11 39.96 -27.56 -57.06
CA GLY A 11 38.58 -27.63 -57.52
C GLY A 11 37.55 -27.34 -56.41
N CYS A 12 37.07 -26.09 -56.38
CA CYS A 12 35.76 -25.64 -55.91
C CYS A 12 35.30 -25.87 -54.46
N THR A 13 35.01 -24.75 -53.81
CA THR A 13 34.35 -24.53 -52.52
C THR A 13 32.94 -25.13 -52.40
N ILE A 14 32.69 -25.86 -51.31
CA ILE A 14 31.36 -26.13 -50.74
C ILE A 14 31.43 -25.72 -49.26
N PRO A 15 30.53 -24.88 -48.72
CA PRO A 15 30.65 -24.37 -47.36
C PRO A 15 30.27 -25.47 -46.36
N LEU A 16 31.15 -25.68 -45.37
CA LEU A 16 30.88 -26.49 -44.19
C LEU A 16 29.77 -25.80 -43.37
N CYS A 17 28.67 -26.54 -43.21
CA CYS A 17 27.50 -26.21 -42.43
C CYS A 17 27.86 -25.62 -41.07
N GLN A 18 27.53 -24.34 -40.84
CA GLN A 18 27.60 -23.71 -39.53
C GLN A 18 26.57 -24.36 -38.61
N ARG A 19 27.05 -25.04 -37.57
CA ARG A 19 26.21 -25.38 -36.41
C ARG A 19 25.75 -24.07 -35.78
N VAL A 20 24.49 -23.71 -36.00
CA VAL A 20 23.81 -22.66 -35.24
C VAL A 20 23.71 -23.14 -33.80
N LEU A 21 24.54 -22.57 -32.93
CA LEU A 21 24.36 -22.67 -31.49
C LEU A 21 23.09 -21.88 -31.15
N PHE A 22 22.00 -22.58 -30.88
CA PHE A 22 20.83 -21.98 -30.27
C PHE A 22 21.22 -21.47 -28.88
N SER A 23 21.40 -20.16 -28.75
CA SER A 23 21.44 -19.48 -27.47
C SER A 23 20.01 -19.47 -26.93
N THR A 24 19.66 -20.45 -26.10
CA THR A 24 18.51 -20.33 -25.20
C THR A 24 18.95 -19.45 -24.03
N SER A 25 18.98 -18.14 -24.26
CA SER A 25 18.96 -17.21 -23.13
C SER A 25 17.58 -17.39 -22.48
N PRO A 26 17.47 -17.81 -21.21
CA PRO A 26 16.17 -17.87 -20.56
C PRO A 26 15.61 -16.45 -20.57
N SER A 27 14.49 -16.24 -21.25
CA SER A 27 13.77 -14.97 -21.11
C SER A 27 13.34 -14.89 -19.66
N ARG A 28 14.06 -14.10 -18.85
CA ARG A 28 13.54 -13.69 -17.55
C ARG A 28 12.35 -12.79 -17.86
N SER A 29 11.15 -13.36 -17.84
CA SER A 29 9.92 -12.58 -17.84
C SER A 29 10.00 -11.63 -16.64
N ALA A 30 9.98 -10.33 -16.90
CA ALA A 30 9.97 -9.34 -15.85
C ALA A 30 8.55 -9.25 -15.28
N TYR A 31 8.38 -8.85 -14.02
CA TYR A 31 7.07 -8.60 -13.41
C TYR A 31 6.14 -7.75 -14.31
N LYS A 32 6.70 -6.75 -15.00
CA LYS A 32 5.93 -5.87 -15.90
C LYS A 32 5.29 -6.61 -17.07
N ASP A 33 5.85 -7.73 -17.49
CA ASP A 33 5.33 -8.53 -18.61
C ASP A 33 4.02 -9.24 -18.24
N THR A 34 3.63 -9.22 -16.95
CA THR A 34 2.45 -9.93 -16.44
C THR A 34 1.30 -9.00 -16.08
N ILE A 35 1.51 -7.67 -16.13
CA ILE A 35 0.47 -6.64 -16.02
C ILE A 35 -0.73 -6.91 -16.95
N PRO A 36 -0.56 -7.37 -18.22
CA PRO A 36 -1.69 -7.69 -19.08
C PRO A 36 -2.65 -8.76 -18.52
N ASN A 37 -2.17 -9.64 -17.62
CA ASN A 37 -2.99 -10.70 -17.01
C ASN A 37 -4.07 -10.14 -16.07
N LEU A 38 -3.95 -8.89 -15.62
CA LEU A 38 -5.00 -8.21 -14.84
C LEU A 38 -6.28 -7.99 -15.65
N LYS A 39 -6.21 -7.98 -16.98
CA LYS A 39 -7.37 -7.83 -17.86
C LYS A 39 -8.07 -9.17 -18.06
N ILE A 40 -8.96 -9.49 -17.13
CA ILE A 40 -9.83 -10.67 -17.20
C ILE A 40 -11.04 -10.46 -18.12
N GLY A 41 -11.65 -11.55 -18.58
CA GLY A 41 -12.89 -11.53 -19.34
C GLY A 41 -13.65 -12.86 -19.29
N ALA A 42 -14.73 -12.98 -20.07
CA ALA A 42 -15.57 -14.19 -20.09
C ALA A 42 -14.84 -15.48 -20.54
N HIS A 43 -13.67 -15.34 -21.15
CA HIS A 43 -12.81 -16.45 -21.60
C HIS A 43 -11.79 -16.88 -20.54
N THR A 44 -11.65 -16.14 -19.44
CA THR A 44 -10.65 -16.41 -18.40
C THR A 44 -11.05 -17.65 -17.61
N ARG A 45 -10.24 -18.70 -17.69
CA ARG A 45 -10.47 -19.98 -17.03
C ARG A 45 -9.90 -19.94 -15.62
N VAL A 46 -10.75 -20.16 -14.62
CA VAL A 46 -10.38 -19.95 -13.21
C VAL A 46 -10.35 -21.28 -12.45
N ILE A 47 -9.31 -21.49 -11.65
CA ILE A 47 -9.31 -22.49 -10.57
C ILE A 47 -9.41 -21.83 -9.21
N PHE A 48 -9.92 -22.55 -8.22
CA PHE A 48 -9.94 -22.10 -6.83
C PHE A 48 -8.97 -22.94 -6.00
N GLN A 49 -8.11 -22.31 -5.19
CA GLN A 49 -7.32 -23.00 -4.17
C GLN A 49 -8.07 -22.97 -2.83
N GLY A 50 -8.05 -24.10 -2.12
CA GLY A 50 -8.96 -24.32 -0.98
C GLY A 50 -10.38 -24.67 -1.44
N PHE A 51 -10.53 -25.26 -2.63
CA PHE A 51 -11.78 -25.34 -3.39
C PHE A 51 -12.95 -25.96 -2.63
N THR A 52 -12.67 -27.00 -1.84
CA THR A 52 -13.68 -27.72 -1.05
C THR A 52 -14.00 -27.06 0.30
N GLY A 53 -13.39 -25.92 0.62
CA GLY A 53 -13.67 -25.16 1.84
C GLY A 53 -14.99 -24.42 1.75
N ARG A 54 -15.67 -24.23 2.89
CA ARG A 54 -17.02 -23.60 2.94
C ARG A 54 -17.10 -22.26 2.19
N GLN A 55 -16.14 -21.36 2.42
CA GLN A 55 -16.13 -20.04 1.78
C GLN A 55 -15.80 -20.13 0.28
N ALA A 56 -14.87 -21.01 -0.10
CA ALA A 56 -14.51 -21.24 -1.50
C ALA A 56 -15.70 -21.82 -2.28
N THR A 57 -16.39 -22.81 -1.73
CA THR A 57 -17.59 -23.41 -2.33
C THR A 57 -18.69 -22.37 -2.52
N ALA A 58 -18.99 -21.56 -1.50
CA ALA A 58 -20.02 -20.52 -1.60
C ALA A 58 -19.68 -19.47 -2.69
N ASN A 59 -18.44 -18.96 -2.69
CA ASN A 59 -17.99 -18.02 -3.71
C ASN A 59 -17.99 -18.62 -5.11
N ALA A 60 -17.59 -19.89 -5.25
CA ALA A 60 -17.59 -20.58 -6.53
C ALA A 60 -19.03 -20.79 -7.06
N GLN A 61 -20.00 -21.08 -6.19
CA GLN A 61 -21.42 -21.15 -6.57
C GLN A 61 -21.93 -19.82 -7.11
N GLU A 62 -21.68 -18.72 -6.39
CA GLU A 62 -22.07 -17.37 -6.83
C GLU A 62 -21.36 -16.97 -8.12
N SER A 63 -20.07 -17.28 -8.23
CA SER A 63 -19.27 -16.99 -9.43
C SER A 63 -19.75 -17.76 -10.66
N LEU A 64 -20.12 -19.04 -10.51
CA LEU A 64 -20.73 -19.85 -11.57
C LEU A 64 -22.09 -19.30 -11.97
N ALA A 65 -22.93 -18.94 -10.99
CA ALA A 65 -24.24 -18.33 -11.26
C ALA A 65 -24.13 -16.99 -12.00
N TRP A 66 -23.06 -16.23 -11.75
CA TRP A 66 -22.72 -15.01 -12.47
C TRP A 66 -22.18 -15.26 -13.90
N GLY A 67 -21.69 -16.47 -14.19
CA GLY A 67 -21.14 -16.85 -15.50
C GLY A 67 -19.61 -16.91 -15.57
N THR A 68 -18.92 -16.95 -14.43
CA THR A 68 -17.46 -17.16 -14.37
C THR A 68 -17.11 -18.55 -14.85
N GLN A 69 -16.07 -18.67 -15.69
CA GLN A 69 -15.60 -19.95 -16.22
C GLN A 69 -14.70 -20.68 -15.21
N ILE A 70 -15.29 -21.18 -14.13
CA ILE A 70 -14.58 -22.04 -13.17
C ILE A 70 -14.38 -23.41 -13.79
N VAL A 71 -13.12 -23.85 -13.90
CA VAL A 71 -12.74 -25.13 -14.54
C VAL A 71 -12.37 -26.23 -13.54
N GLY A 72 -12.30 -25.90 -12.25
CA GLY A 72 -11.99 -26.84 -11.17
C GLY A 72 -11.34 -26.13 -9.98
N GLY A 73 -10.62 -26.89 -9.16
CA GLY A 73 -9.84 -26.30 -8.08
C GLY A 73 -8.92 -27.29 -7.39
N VAL A 74 -8.21 -26.79 -6.38
CA VAL A 74 -7.16 -27.51 -5.67
C VAL A 74 -7.54 -27.66 -4.19
N THR A 75 -7.43 -28.89 -3.71
CA THR A 75 -7.45 -29.20 -2.27
C THR A 75 -6.38 -30.26 -2.00
N PRO A 76 -5.34 -29.96 -1.19
CA PRO A 76 -4.29 -30.91 -0.88
C PRO A 76 -4.82 -32.27 -0.40
N GLY A 77 -4.28 -33.36 -0.95
CA GLY A 77 -4.66 -34.73 -0.61
C GLY A 77 -6.01 -35.18 -1.15
N ARG A 78 -6.66 -34.42 -2.04
CA ARG A 78 -7.91 -34.82 -2.72
C ARG A 78 -7.72 -34.85 -4.23
N ASP A 79 -8.26 -35.89 -4.85
CA ASP A 79 -8.36 -36.06 -6.29
C ASP A 79 -9.74 -36.65 -6.61
N GLY A 80 -10.47 -36.05 -7.55
CA GLY A 80 -11.82 -36.47 -7.92
C GLY A 80 -12.75 -35.30 -8.24
N MET A 81 -14.03 -35.43 -7.91
CA MET A 81 -15.04 -34.40 -8.16
C MET A 81 -15.37 -33.59 -6.91
N HIS A 82 -15.72 -32.32 -7.10
CA HIS A 82 -16.13 -31.47 -6.00
C HIS A 82 -17.46 -31.98 -5.39
N PRO A 83 -17.59 -32.03 -4.04
CA PRO A 83 -18.73 -32.67 -3.38
C PRO A 83 -20.07 -31.94 -3.58
N VAL A 84 -20.04 -30.63 -3.79
CA VAL A 84 -21.24 -29.78 -3.97
C VAL A 84 -21.40 -29.31 -5.43
N LEU A 85 -20.35 -28.70 -6.00
CA LEU A 85 -20.26 -28.29 -7.40
C LEU A 85 -20.04 -29.48 -8.33
N GLN A 86 -21.11 -30.15 -8.73
CA GLN A 86 -21.05 -31.29 -9.65
C GLN A 86 -20.27 -30.93 -10.93
N GLU A 87 -19.57 -31.92 -11.49
CA GLU A 87 -18.78 -31.81 -12.74
C GLU A 87 -17.49 -30.97 -12.67
N LEU A 88 -17.16 -30.36 -11.52
CA LEU A 88 -15.90 -29.65 -11.36
C LEU A 88 -14.84 -30.54 -10.67
N PRO A 89 -13.66 -30.74 -11.30
CA PRO A 89 -12.59 -31.55 -10.72
C PRO A 89 -11.92 -30.84 -9.54
N VAL A 90 -11.57 -31.63 -8.52
CA VAL A 90 -10.70 -31.26 -7.42
C VAL A 90 -9.39 -32.00 -7.63
N LEU A 91 -8.29 -31.26 -7.70
CA LEU A 91 -6.95 -31.80 -7.92
C LEU A 91 -6.07 -31.59 -6.68
N PRO A 92 -5.03 -32.43 -6.48
CA PRO A 92 -4.24 -32.38 -5.27
C PRO A 92 -3.23 -31.22 -5.23
N THR A 93 -2.83 -30.67 -6.39
CA THR A 93 -1.83 -29.60 -6.51
C THR A 93 -2.18 -28.61 -7.63
N VAL A 94 -1.67 -27.39 -7.55
CA VAL A 94 -1.81 -26.38 -8.60
C VAL A 94 -1.07 -26.79 -9.88
N ARG A 95 0.05 -27.51 -9.77
CA ARG A 95 0.74 -28.09 -10.94
C ARG A 95 -0.17 -29.05 -11.71
N ALA A 96 -0.85 -29.98 -11.01
CA ALA A 96 -1.79 -30.89 -11.65
C ALA A 96 -2.95 -30.14 -12.31
N ALA A 97 -3.44 -29.07 -11.67
CA ALA A 97 -4.45 -28.19 -12.25
C ALA A 97 -3.94 -27.46 -13.50
N MET A 98 -2.69 -27.01 -13.51
CA MET A 98 -2.08 -26.40 -14.69
C MET A 98 -1.97 -27.39 -15.86
N ASP A 99 -1.53 -28.62 -15.59
CA ASP A 99 -1.34 -29.65 -16.61
C ASP A 99 -2.66 -30.13 -17.22
N GLN A 100 -3.68 -30.36 -16.38
CA GLN A 100 -4.96 -30.93 -16.79
C GLN A 100 -5.98 -29.89 -17.21
N LEU A 101 -6.07 -28.79 -16.45
CA LEU A 101 -7.11 -27.77 -16.62
C LEU A 101 -6.60 -26.55 -17.36
N LYS A 102 -5.30 -26.24 -17.34
CA LYS A 102 -4.70 -25.05 -18.01
C LYS A 102 -5.47 -23.75 -17.69
N PRO A 103 -5.61 -23.36 -16.41
CA PRO A 103 -6.28 -22.13 -16.03
C PRO A 103 -5.44 -20.89 -16.37
N ASP A 104 -6.13 -19.78 -16.60
CA ASP A 104 -5.53 -18.46 -16.78
C ASP A 104 -5.39 -17.72 -15.45
N ALA A 105 -6.19 -18.10 -14.45
CA ALA A 105 -6.20 -17.46 -13.13
C ALA A 105 -6.50 -18.43 -11.99
N THR A 106 -6.07 -18.06 -10.78
CA THR A 106 -6.45 -18.74 -9.54
C THR A 106 -7.01 -17.77 -8.50
N GLY A 107 -8.15 -18.14 -7.90
CA GLY A 107 -8.66 -17.50 -6.68
C GLY A 107 -8.22 -18.29 -5.44
N ILE A 108 -7.54 -17.66 -4.49
CA ILE A 108 -7.04 -18.30 -3.27
C ILE A 108 -8.00 -18.02 -2.11
N TYR A 109 -8.70 -19.07 -1.67
CA TYR A 109 -9.68 -19.06 -0.58
C TYR A 109 -9.25 -19.98 0.57
N VAL A 110 -7.97 -19.92 0.93
CA VAL A 110 -7.41 -20.61 2.10
C VAL A 110 -7.33 -19.67 3.30
N ALA A 111 -7.10 -20.23 4.50
CA ALA A 111 -6.90 -19.41 5.68
C ALA A 111 -5.58 -18.61 5.59
N ALA A 112 -5.49 -17.48 6.30
CA ALA A 112 -4.35 -16.56 6.22
C ALA A 112 -2.99 -17.25 6.46
N HIS A 113 -2.89 -18.17 7.42
CA HIS A 113 -1.66 -18.93 7.69
C HIS A 113 -1.24 -19.88 6.56
N GLN A 114 -2.12 -20.16 5.60
CA GLN A 114 -1.87 -21.02 4.44
C GLN A 114 -1.66 -20.20 3.15
N ALA A 115 -2.02 -18.91 3.16
CA ALA A 115 -2.11 -18.10 1.95
C ALA A 115 -0.76 -17.89 1.27
N ALA A 116 0.32 -17.65 2.04
CA ALA A 116 1.65 -17.47 1.47
C ALA A 116 2.13 -18.72 0.71
N ALA A 117 1.94 -19.90 1.28
CA ALA A 117 2.29 -21.17 0.62
C ALA A 117 1.44 -21.43 -0.63
N ALA A 118 0.14 -21.10 -0.60
CA ALA A 118 -0.75 -21.21 -1.75
C ALA A 118 -0.38 -20.23 -2.89
N ILE A 119 0.10 -19.03 -2.54
CA ILE A 119 0.62 -18.07 -3.53
C ILE A 119 1.91 -18.61 -4.14
N GLU A 120 2.85 -19.09 -3.32
CA GLU A 120 4.10 -19.70 -3.80
C GLU A 120 3.85 -20.89 -4.73
N GLU A 121 2.92 -21.79 -4.37
CA GLU A 121 2.54 -22.93 -5.22
C GLU A 121 2.01 -22.47 -6.59
N ALA A 122 1.20 -21.40 -6.62
CA ALA A 122 0.67 -20.85 -7.87
C ALA A 122 1.73 -20.11 -8.71
N ILE A 123 2.66 -19.41 -8.07
CA ILE A 123 3.81 -18.77 -8.73
C ILE A 123 4.68 -19.86 -9.37
N GLU A 124 5.03 -20.90 -8.60
CA GLU A 124 5.82 -22.03 -9.10
C GLU A 124 5.11 -22.74 -10.26
N ALA A 125 3.79 -22.88 -10.19
CA ALA A 125 2.96 -23.45 -11.25
C ALA A 125 2.80 -22.55 -12.50
N GLU A 126 3.32 -21.32 -12.46
CA GLU A 126 3.22 -20.31 -13.53
C GLU A 126 1.78 -19.95 -13.88
N ILE A 127 0.89 -19.87 -12.88
CA ILE A 127 -0.48 -19.38 -13.08
C ILE A 127 -0.42 -17.90 -13.51
N PRO A 128 -1.03 -17.50 -14.64
CA PRO A 128 -0.86 -16.14 -15.17
C PRO A 128 -1.37 -15.04 -14.23
N LEU A 129 -2.52 -15.24 -13.57
CA LEU A 129 -3.07 -14.31 -12.58
C LEU A 129 -3.38 -15.00 -11.25
N ILE A 130 -2.82 -14.49 -10.15
CA ILE A 130 -3.08 -14.99 -8.79
C ILE A 130 -3.87 -13.96 -8.02
N VAL A 131 -5.03 -14.37 -7.50
CA VAL A 131 -5.93 -13.51 -6.74
C VAL A 131 -6.07 -14.05 -5.32
N ALA A 132 -5.40 -13.43 -4.35
CA ALA A 132 -5.51 -13.82 -2.95
C ALA A 132 -6.54 -12.97 -2.22
N VAL A 133 -7.47 -13.65 -1.53
CA VAL A 133 -8.61 -13.04 -0.81
C VAL A 133 -8.38 -13.03 0.71
N ALA A 134 -7.48 -13.88 1.21
CA ALA A 134 -7.22 -13.97 2.64
C ALA A 134 -6.68 -12.64 3.17
N GLU A 135 -7.35 -12.10 4.17
CA GLU A 135 -6.87 -10.96 4.94
C GLU A 135 -6.00 -11.44 6.12
N HIS A 136 -5.17 -10.53 6.65
CA HIS A 136 -4.31 -10.81 7.82
C HIS A 136 -3.28 -11.91 7.54
N ILE A 137 -2.69 -11.90 6.35
CA ILE A 137 -1.50 -12.68 6.04
C ILE A 137 -0.31 -11.96 6.69
N PRO A 138 0.57 -12.67 7.41
CA PRO A 138 1.74 -12.03 8.01
C PRO A 138 2.61 -11.31 6.96
N VAL A 139 3.00 -10.08 7.23
CA VAL A 139 3.72 -9.22 6.29
C VAL A 139 5.10 -9.78 5.94
N HIS A 140 5.75 -10.48 6.87
CA HIS A 140 7.01 -11.20 6.62
C HIS A 140 6.82 -12.38 5.66
N ASP A 141 5.67 -13.06 5.72
CA ASP A 141 5.32 -14.09 4.76
C ASP A 141 5.09 -13.50 3.37
N ILE A 142 4.41 -12.35 3.28
CA ILE A 142 4.22 -11.63 2.00
C ILE A 142 5.56 -11.10 1.43
N MET A 143 6.45 -10.55 2.28
CA MET A 143 7.80 -10.16 1.86
C MET A 143 8.54 -11.34 1.25
N ARG A 144 8.51 -12.51 1.90
CA ARG A 144 9.15 -13.74 1.42
C ARG A 144 8.62 -14.19 0.05
N VAL A 145 7.31 -14.12 -0.16
CA VAL A 145 6.63 -14.47 -1.43
C VAL A 145 7.13 -13.61 -2.59
N ARG A 146 7.39 -12.31 -2.36
CA ARG A 146 7.86 -11.39 -3.41
C ARG A 146 9.25 -11.76 -3.97
N PHE A 147 10.08 -12.44 -3.18
CA PHE A 147 11.39 -12.92 -3.65
C PHE A 147 11.32 -14.28 -4.35
N THR A 148 10.12 -14.82 -4.56
CA THR A 148 9.89 -15.99 -5.41
C THR A 148 9.87 -15.53 -6.88
N PRO A 149 10.59 -16.18 -7.81
CA PRO A 149 10.66 -15.76 -9.21
C PRO A 149 9.25 -15.67 -9.83
N CYS A 150 8.95 -14.62 -10.61
CA CYS A 150 7.68 -14.42 -11.34
C CYS A 150 6.43 -14.09 -10.48
N SER A 151 6.44 -12.97 -9.73
CA SER A 151 5.31 -12.62 -8.84
C SER A 151 4.11 -11.98 -9.57
N ASN A 152 3.13 -12.76 -10.03
CA ASN A 152 1.88 -12.28 -10.68
C ASN A 152 0.72 -12.10 -9.70
N LEU A 153 0.97 -11.36 -8.61
CA LEU A 153 0.06 -11.29 -7.48
C LEU A 153 -0.90 -10.09 -7.61
N SER A 154 -2.21 -10.34 -7.57
CA SER A 154 -3.24 -9.34 -7.28
C SER A 154 -3.87 -9.69 -5.94
N LEU A 155 -3.94 -8.74 -5.02
CA LEU A 155 -4.59 -8.94 -3.72
C LEU A 155 -5.98 -8.33 -3.79
N ASN A 156 -7.02 -9.15 -3.60
CA ASN A 156 -8.45 -8.81 -3.54
C ASN A 156 -9.14 -8.45 -4.88
N PRO A 157 -9.93 -9.36 -5.47
CA PRO A 157 -10.80 -9.03 -6.59
C PRO A 157 -12.05 -8.29 -6.10
N ALA A 158 -12.64 -7.48 -6.97
CA ALA A 158 -14.00 -7.01 -6.79
C ALA A 158 -14.97 -8.19 -6.98
N PHE A 159 -15.74 -8.55 -5.95
CA PHE A 159 -16.76 -9.59 -6.06
C PHE A 159 -17.99 -9.06 -6.80
N PRO A 160 -18.54 -9.81 -7.78
CA PRO A 160 -19.70 -9.35 -8.53
C PRO A 160 -20.95 -9.36 -7.65
N LEU A 161 -21.30 -8.19 -7.14
CA LEU A 161 -22.59 -7.91 -6.51
C LEU A 161 -23.61 -7.50 -7.58
N PRO A 162 -24.93 -7.61 -7.34
CA PRO A 162 -25.96 -7.13 -8.25
C PRO A 162 -25.85 -5.64 -8.63
N THR A 163 -24.99 -4.88 -7.94
CA THR A 163 -24.70 -3.47 -8.20
C THR A 163 -23.73 -3.25 -9.37
N PHE A 164 -23.00 -4.27 -9.83
CA PHE A 164 -22.11 -4.17 -10.98
C PHE A 164 -22.91 -4.15 -12.28
N ALA A 165 -22.52 -3.27 -13.20
CA ALA A 165 -23.12 -3.18 -14.52
C ALA A 165 -22.02 -2.91 -15.55
N ALA A 166 -22.07 -3.58 -16.70
CA ALA A 166 -21.14 -3.33 -17.78
C ALA A 166 -21.18 -1.86 -18.22
N GLY A 167 -20.01 -1.28 -18.45
CA GLY A 167 -19.86 0.11 -18.84
C GLY A 167 -18.42 0.46 -19.19
N HIS A 168 -18.07 1.73 -19.04
CA HIS A 168 -16.81 2.26 -19.61
C HIS A 168 -15.90 2.95 -18.58
N VAL A 169 -16.10 2.71 -17.29
CA VAL A 169 -15.28 3.31 -16.24
C VAL A 169 -14.44 2.24 -15.55
N GLY A 170 -13.12 2.40 -15.60
CA GLY A 170 -12.18 1.55 -14.88
C GLY A 170 -12.03 2.00 -13.43
N ILE A 171 -12.00 1.07 -12.48
CA ILE A 171 -11.85 1.38 -11.05
C ILE A 171 -10.64 0.62 -10.51
N VAL A 172 -9.73 1.33 -9.84
CA VAL A 172 -8.72 0.70 -8.99
C VAL A 172 -8.85 1.19 -7.55
N ALA A 173 -8.86 0.26 -6.60
CA ALA A 173 -9.15 0.57 -5.20
C ALA A 173 -8.31 -0.25 -4.22
N LYS A 174 -7.84 0.39 -3.14
CA LYS A 174 -7.28 -0.32 -1.97
C LYS A 174 -8.39 -1.00 -1.15
N SER A 175 -9.53 -0.33 -1.00
CA SER A 175 -10.65 -0.80 -0.19
C SER A 175 -11.77 -1.43 -1.02
N GLY A 176 -12.13 -2.68 -0.68
CA GLY A 176 -13.28 -3.37 -1.27
C GLY A 176 -14.61 -2.66 -1.03
N THR A 177 -14.89 -2.22 0.20
CA THR A 177 -16.16 -1.54 0.52
C THR A 177 -16.31 -0.18 -0.17
N LEU A 178 -15.24 0.61 -0.26
CA LEU A 178 -15.27 1.85 -1.05
C LEU A 178 -15.43 1.57 -2.55
N SER A 179 -14.87 0.46 -3.05
CA SER A 179 -15.07 0.05 -4.44
C SER A 179 -16.55 -0.26 -4.73
N TYR A 180 -17.25 -0.95 -3.82
CA TYR A 180 -18.68 -1.27 -3.98
C TYR A 180 -19.55 -0.01 -3.99
N GLU A 181 -19.25 0.96 -3.13
CA GLU A 181 -19.95 2.26 -3.14
C GLU A 181 -19.69 3.06 -4.43
N THR A 182 -18.46 2.99 -4.94
CA THR A 182 -18.08 3.62 -6.21
C THR A 182 -18.83 2.97 -7.38
N VAL A 183 -18.86 1.64 -7.43
CA VAL A 183 -19.64 0.84 -8.39
C VAL A 183 -21.11 1.24 -8.34
N ALA A 184 -21.70 1.24 -7.15
CA ALA A 184 -23.11 1.59 -6.97
C ALA A 184 -23.40 3.05 -7.41
N SER A 185 -22.49 3.99 -7.14
CA SER A 185 -22.61 5.38 -7.62
C SER A 185 -22.61 5.47 -9.15
N LEU A 186 -21.69 4.79 -9.82
CA LEU A 186 -21.61 4.75 -11.29
C LEU A 186 -22.81 4.06 -11.93
N THR A 187 -23.25 2.93 -11.37
CA THR A 187 -24.41 2.18 -11.88
C THR A 187 -25.68 3.01 -11.78
N ARG A 188 -25.92 3.71 -10.65
CA ARG A 188 -27.05 4.65 -10.52
C ARG A 188 -26.99 5.81 -11.51
N ALA A 189 -25.77 6.21 -11.90
CA ALA A 189 -25.55 7.26 -12.89
C ALA A 189 -25.61 6.77 -14.35
N GLY A 190 -25.87 5.47 -14.58
CA GLY A 190 -25.97 4.86 -15.91
C GLY A 190 -24.64 4.68 -16.64
N LEU A 191 -23.51 4.73 -15.92
CA LEU A 191 -22.17 4.67 -16.51
C LEU A 191 -21.59 3.25 -16.61
N GLY A 192 -21.89 2.42 -15.61
CA GLY A 192 -21.31 1.08 -15.46
C GLY A 192 -19.79 1.08 -15.29
N GLN A 193 -19.19 -0.11 -15.33
CA GLN A 193 -17.76 -0.34 -15.12
C GLN A 193 -17.18 -1.20 -16.26
N SER A 194 -15.98 -0.87 -16.71
CA SER A 194 -15.23 -1.66 -17.70
C SER A 194 -14.45 -2.79 -17.00
N LEU A 195 -13.68 -2.44 -15.96
CA LEU A 195 -12.92 -3.37 -15.14
C LEU A 195 -12.71 -2.77 -13.74
N CYS A 196 -12.83 -3.59 -12.70
CA CYS A 196 -12.59 -3.20 -11.31
C CYS A 196 -11.44 -4.03 -10.72
N ILE A 197 -10.34 -3.36 -10.37
CA ILE A 197 -9.15 -3.98 -9.78
C ILE A 197 -9.08 -3.57 -8.31
N GLY A 198 -9.26 -4.52 -7.40
CA GLY A 198 -8.87 -4.33 -6.01
C GLY A 198 -7.38 -4.63 -5.87
N MET A 199 -6.63 -3.72 -5.28
CA MET A 199 -5.21 -3.94 -4.95
C MET A 199 -5.00 -4.41 -3.51
N GLY A 200 -6.04 -4.28 -2.67
CA GLY A 200 -6.00 -4.59 -1.25
C GLY A 200 -5.46 -3.45 -0.37
N GLY A 201 -5.76 -3.56 0.92
CA GLY A 201 -5.35 -2.60 1.95
C GLY A 201 -4.09 -3.01 2.73
N ASP A 202 -3.40 -4.07 2.29
CA ASP A 202 -2.23 -4.57 3.00
C ASP A 202 -1.00 -3.67 2.85
N ILE A 203 -0.05 -3.78 3.80
CA ILE A 203 1.21 -3.01 3.78
C ILE A 203 1.97 -3.22 2.46
N ILE A 204 1.95 -4.46 1.95
CA ILE A 204 2.54 -4.85 0.68
C ILE A 204 1.43 -5.37 -0.23
N ALA A 205 1.23 -4.69 -1.35
CA ALA A 205 0.34 -5.13 -2.40
C ALA A 205 1.11 -5.85 -3.51
N GLY A 206 0.48 -6.87 -4.11
CA GLY A 206 1.03 -7.57 -5.28
C GLY A 206 0.90 -6.78 -6.59
N THR A 207 -0.12 -5.93 -6.68
CA THR A 207 -0.46 -5.04 -7.81
C THR A 207 -0.69 -3.66 -7.23
N ASP A 208 -0.25 -2.61 -7.90
CA ASP A 208 -0.44 -1.22 -7.45
C ASP A 208 -1.31 -0.38 -8.40
N PHE A 209 -1.47 0.90 -8.06
CA PHE A 209 -2.24 1.83 -8.89
C PHE A 209 -1.62 2.04 -10.27
N VAL A 210 -0.29 2.02 -10.38
CA VAL A 210 0.41 2.22 -11.66
C VAL A 210 0.18 1.05 -12.59
N ASP A 211 0.19 -0.18 -12.07
CA ASP A 211 -0.15 -1.38 -12.84
C ASP A 211 -1.58 -1.28 -13.41
N ALA A 212 -2.57 -0.96 -12.56
CA ALA A 212 -3.96 -0.81 -12.99
C ALA A 212 -4.16 0.36 -13.98
N LEU A 213 -3.50 1.50 -13.73
CA LEU A 213 -3.53 2.65 -14.65
C LEU A 213 -2.94 2.29 -16.02
N THR A 214 -1.89 1.47 -16.04
CA THR A 214 -1.30 0.95 -17.27
C THR A 214 -2.28 0.07 -18.04
N VAL A 215 -3.04 -0.80 -17.36
CA VAL A 215 -4.12 -1.59 -17.99
C VAL A 215 -5.21 -0.67 -18.56
N PHE A 216 -5.73 0.25 -17.73
CA PHE A 216 -6.82 1.14 -18.13
C PHE A 216 -6.44 2.10 -19.24
N GLU A 217 -5.19 2.51 -19.35
CA GLU A 217 -4.72 3.32 -20.45
C GLU A 217 -4.89 2.58 -21.79
N HIS A 218 -4.41 1.34 -21.86
CA HIS A 218 -4.37 0.56 -23.10
C HIS A 218 -5.70 -0.11 -23.43
N ASP A 219 -6.62 -0.15 -22.47
CA ASP A 219 -7.94 -0.72 -22.68
C ASP A 219 -8.87 0.23 -23.46
N ALA A 220 -9.26 -0.14 -24.68
CA ALA A 220 -10.12 0.68 -25.53
C ALA A 220 -11.54 0.87 -24.96
N ASP A 221 -12.03 -0.09 -24.17
CA ASP A 221 -13.38 -0.05 -23.58
C ASP A 221 -13.46 0.84 -22.33
N THR A 222 -12.30 1.20 -21.76
CA THR A 222 -12.20 2.16 -20.65
C THR A 222 -12.13 3.58 -21.18
N HIS A 223 -13.17 4.38 -20.88
CA HIS A 223 -13.27 5.78 -21.26
C HIS A 223 -12.99 6.75 -20.10
N GLY A 224 -13.11 6.32 -18.85
CA GLY A 224 -12.77 7.10 -17.66
C GLY A 224 -12.20 6.21 -16.56
N ILE A 225 -11.45 6.80 -15.63
CA ILE A 225 -10.73 6.04 -14.59
C ILE A 225 -11.05 6.62 -13.21
N ILE A 226 -11.23 5.75 -12.22
CA ILE A 226 -11.38 6.11 -10.82
C ILE A 226 -10.27 5.46 -9.98
N ILE A 227 -9.62 6.27 -9.16
CA ILE A 227 -8.65 5.82 -8.15
C ILE A 227 -9.27 5.99 -6.76
N VAL A 228 -9.34 4.90 -5.98
CA VAL A 228 -9.82 4.93 -4.60
C VAL A 228 -8.69 4.54 -3.66
N GLY A 229 -8.01 5.56 -3.15
CA GLY A 229 -6.89 5.43 -2.22
C GLY A 229 -7.27 5.65 -0.76
N GLU A 230 -6.29 5.50 0.11
CA GLU A 230 -6.38 5.71 1.55
C GLU A 230 -5.01 6.10 2.13
N VAL A 231 -4.98 6.46 3.40
CA VAL A 231 -3.73 6.78 4.12
C VAL A 231 -2.73 5.60 4.09
N GLY A 232 -1.44 5.92 4.01
CA GLY A 232 -0.34 4.94 4.08
C GLY A 232 0.31 4.60 2.75
N GLY A 233 1.62 4.36 2.79
CA GLY A 233 2.47 4.06 1.63
C GLY A 233 2.68 5.25 0.69
N HIS A 234 3.08 4.98 -0.55
CA HIS A 234 3.32 5.99 -1.59
C HIS A 234 2.56 5.73 -2.90
N ALA A 235 1.66 4.74 -2.91
CA ALA A 235 0.98 4.31 -4.14
C ALA A 235 0.20 5.46 -4.81
N GLU A 236 -0.44 6.34 -4.04
CA GLU A 236 -1.16 7.51 -4.55
C GLU A 236 -0.20 8.54 -5.20
N GLU A 237 0.98 8.74 -4.63
CA GLU A 237 2.01 9.63 -5.15
C GLU A 237 2.65 9.09 -6.43
N GLU A 238 2.91 7.77 -6.48
CA GLU A 238 3.38 7.08 -7.68
C GLU A 238 2.33 7.14 -8.80
N ALA A 239 1.06 6.94 -8.47
CA ALA A 239 -0.04 7.15 -9.39
C ALA A 239 -0.09 8.59 -9.89
N ALA A 240 0.09 9.58 -9.01
CA ALA A 240 0.13 10.99 -9.40
C ALA A 240 1.27 11.29 -10.38
N GLU A 241 2.46 10.72 -10.17
CA GLU A 241 3.58 10.89 -11.11
C GLU A 241 3.29 10.22 -12.45
N TRP A 242 2.75 9.00 -12.44
CA TRP A 242 2.30 8.32 -13.65
C TRP A 242 1.25 9.13 -14.41
N ILE A 243 0.29 9.76 -13.71
CA ILE A 243 -0.76 10.60 -14.32
C ILE A 243 -0.13 11.82 -15.01
N LYS A 244 0.86 12.48 -14.39
CA LYS A 244 1.56 13.60 -15.03
C LYS A 244 2.25 13.16 -16.31
N GLU A 245 2.97 12.03 -16.28
CA GLU A 245 3.63 11.49 -17.46
C GLU A 245 2.64 11.06 -18.55
N TYR A 246 1.54 10.40 -18.18
CA TYR A 246 0.45 10.06 -19.09
C TYR A 246 -0.12 11.29 -19.80
N ARG A 247 -0.37 12.38 -19.06
CA ARG A 247 -0.89 13.63 -19.63
C ARG A 247 0.13 14.36 -20.52
N LYS A 248 1.43 14.20 -20.27
CA LYS A 248 2.49 14.74 -21.14
C LYS A 248 2.59 13.97 -22.45
N ARG A 249 2.54 12.64 -22.39
CA ARG A 249 2.76 11.76 -23.57
C ARG A 249 1.53 11.46 -24.38
N THR A 250 0.33 11.66 -23.83
CA THR A 250 -0.94 11.37 -24.50
C THR A 250 -1.66 12.68 -24.80
N SER A 251 -1.92 12.96 -26.09
CA SER A 251 -2.60 14.18 -26.52
C SER A 251 -4.01 14.33 -25.94
N ARG A 252 -4.63 13.21 -25.58
CA ARG A 252 -6.03 13.12 -25.15
C ARG A 252 -6.19 12.10 -24.03
N PRO A 253 -5.69 12.41 -22.82
CA PRO A 253 -5.74 11.47 -21.71
C PRO A 253 -7.19 11.20 -21.29
N LYS A 254 -7.48 9.96 -20.90
CA LYS A 254 -8.76 9.59 -20.30
C LYS A 254 -8.99 10.41 -19.02
N PRO A 255 -10.21 10.91 -18.75
CA PRO A 255 -10.51 11.60 -17.50
C PRO A 255 -10.29 10.68 -16.29
N ILE A 256 -9.70 11.24 -15.24
CA ILE A 256 -9.39 10.54 -13.99
C ILE A 256 -10.07 11.29 -12.84
N ALA A 257 -10.84 10.56 -12.03
CA ALA A 257 -11.34 11.04 -10.75
C ALA A 257 -10.72 10.22 -9.60
N ALA A 258 -10.59 10.80 -8.42
CA ALA A 258 -9.98 10.09 -7.30
C ALA A 258 -10.56 10.47 -5.93
N LEU A 259 -10.39 9.57 -4.97
CA LEU A 259 -10.70 9.77 -3.56
C LEU A 259 -9.52 9.25 -2.73
N VAL A 260 -9.22 9.92 -1.62
CA VAL A 260 -8.27 9.44 -0.61
C VAL A 260 -8.97 9.46 0.75
N ALA A 261 -9.18 8.29 1.33
CA ALA A 261 -9.77 8.11 2.66
C ALA A 261 -8.72 8.26 3.78
N GLY A 262 -9.19 8.58 4.99
CA GLY A 262 -8.34 8.67 6.18
C GLY A 262 -7.74 10.06 6.40
N LYS A 263 -8.41 11.13 5.96
CA LYS A 263 -7.99 12.52 6.26
C LYS A 263 -7.93 12.78 7.76
N LEU A 264 -8.77 12.08 8.53
CA LEU A 264 -8.85 12.13 9.99
C LEU A 264 -8.25 10.90 10.68
N ALA A 265 -7.49 10.08 9.95
CA ALA A 265 -6.78 8.96 10.54
C ALA A 265 -5.83 9.44 11.63
N LYS A 266 -5.84 8.77 12.78
CA LYS A 266 -4.97 9.12 13.91
C LYS A 266 -3.52 8.72 13.57
N PRO A 267 -2.54 9.63 13.73
CA PRO A 267 -1.14 9.29 13.52
C PRO A 267 -0.69 8.08 14.34
N GLY A 268 0.06 7.17 13.73
CA GLY A 268 0.60 5.97 14.39
C GLY A 268 -0.40 4.84 14.64
N HIS A 269 -1.68 5.00 14.23
CA HIS A 269 -2.73 4.00 14.41
C HIS A 269 -3.05 3.30 13.08
N VAL A 270 -3.20 1.97 13.13
CA VAL A 270 -3.71 1.17 12.02
C VAL A 270 -5.22 1.32 11.95
N MET A 271 -5.72 1.82 10.84
CA MET A 271 -7.15 2.06 10.62
C MET A 271 -7.78 0.86 9.92
N GLY A 272 -7.87 -0.27 10.63
CA GLY A 272 -8.48 -1.53 10.19
C GLY A 272 -7.68 -2.32 9.14
N HIS A 273 -7.46 -1.80 7.92
CA HIS A 273 -6.53 -2.48 7.00
C HIS A 273 -5.09 -2.39 7.51
N SER A 274 -4.29 -3.45 7.34
CA SER A 274 -2.92 -3.50 7.88
C SER A 274 -2.01 -2.38 7.33
N GLY A 275 -2.27 -1.90 6.11
CA GLY A 275 -1.57 -0.79 5.47
C GLY A 275 -2.16 0.60 5.72
N ALA A 276 -3.34 0.71 6.33
CA ALA A 276 -4.06 1.98 6.50
C ALA A 276 -3.53 2.83 7.66
N TRP A 277 -2.27 3.25 7.57
CA TRP A 277 -1.60 4.15 8.50
C TRP A 277 -0.40 4.81 7.82
N ALA A 278 -0.15 6.08 8.17
CA ALA A 278 1.01 6.81 7.68
C ALA A 278 2.27 6.41 8.45
N GLY A 279 3.22 5.83 7.74
CA GLY A 279 4.57 5.57 8.22
C GLY A 279 5.41 6.84 8.36
N ARG A 280 6.60 6.70 8.94
CA ARG A 280 7.58 7.77 8.96
C ARG A 280 8.07 8.05 7.55
N GLY A 281 8.14 9.32 7.19
CA GLY A 281 8.50 9.71 5.83
C GLY A 281 7.37 9.57 4.81
N GLU A 282 6.15 9.24 5.24
CA GLU A 282 4.99 9.12 4.34
C GLU A 282 4.07 10.34 4.46
N ASN A 283 3.40 10.68 3.36
CA ASN A 283 2.41 11.76 3.34
C ASN A 283 1.12 11.36 4.05
N SER A 284 0.48 12.35 4.69
CA SER A 284 -0.92 12.23 5.14
C SER A 284 -1.88 12.02 3.96
N ALA A 285 -3.08 11.50 4.26
CA ALA A 285 -4.17 11.41 3.28
C ALA A 285 -4.51 12.77 2.63
N GLU A 286 -4.43 13.87 3.39
CA GLU A 286 -4.68 15.21 2.87
C GLU A 286 -3.57 15.68 1.91
N GLN A 287 -2.31 15.35 2.18
CA GLN A 287 -1.20 15.60 1.24
C GLN A 287 -1.35 14.75 -0.03
N LYS A 288 -1.65 13.46 0.10
CA LYS A 288 -1.93 12.55 -1.03
C LYS A 288 -3.07 13.06 -1.91
N TYR A 289 -4.15 13.54 -1.29
CA TYR A 289 -5.27 14.17 -1.98
C TYR A 289 -4.80 15.34 -2.87
N ARG A 290 -3.96 16.23 -2.32
CA ARG A 290 -3.43 17.38 -3.07
C ARG A 290 -2.47 16.95 -4.18
N ILE A 291 -1.62 15.96 -3.92
CA ILE A 291 -0.68 15.43 -4.91
C ILE A 291 -1.42 14.84 -6.12
N LEU A 292 -2.49 14.07 -5.91
CA LEU A 292 -3.35 13.56 -6.98
C LEU A 292 -4.12 14.69 -7.70
N GLN A 293 -4.62 15.68 -6.94
CA GLN A 293 -5.27 16.85 -7.50
C GLN A 293 -4.33 17.63 -8.43
N ASP A 294 -3.11 17.89 -8.00
CA ASP A 294 -2.08 18.63 -8.74
C ASP A 294 -1.60 17.86 -9.98
N ALA A 295 -1.63 16.52 -9.94
CA ALA A 295 -1.40 15.69 -11.12
C ALA A 295 -2.55 15.76 -12.17
N GLY A 296 -3.70 16.31 -11.78
CA GLY A 296 -4.84 16.54 -12.67
C GLY A 296 -5.97 15.53 -12.54
N ALA A 297 -6.01 14.75 -11.45
CA ALA A 297 -7.19 13.96 -11.08
C ALA A 297 -8.26 14.87 -10.46
N VAL A 298 -9.53 14.62 -10.78
CA VAL A 298 -10.65 15.32 -10.14
C VAL A 298 -11.00 14.63 -8.82
N MET A 299 -10.74 15.33 -7.73
CA MET A 299 -10.94 14.76 -6.41
C MET A 299 -12.41 14.81 -5.97
N VAL A 300 -12.87 13.75 -5.31
CA VAL A 300 -14.16 13.69 -4.62
C VAL A 300 -13.95 13.39 -3.14
N ASP A 301 -14.92 13.79 -2.31
CA ASP A 301 -14.85 13.63 -0.86
C ASP A 301 -15.59 12.38 -0.37
N HIS A 302 -16.54 11.87 -1.16
CA HIS A 302 -17.30 10.66 -0.84
C HIS A 302 -17.62 9.86 -2.13
N PRO A 303 -17.58 8.51 -2.10
CA PRO A 303 -17.77 7.69 -3.31
C PRO A 303 -19.14 7.89 -3.99
N ALA A 304 -20.16 8.30 -3.23
CA ALA A 304 -21.47 8.64 -3.79
C ALA A 304 -21.42 9.73 -4.87
N GLN A 305 -20.38 10.57 -4.91
CA GLN A 305 -20.23 11.66 -5.88
C GLN A 305 -19.67 11.21 -7.23
N PHE A 306 -19.03 10.03 -7.30
CA PHE A 306 -18.32 9.58 -8.51
C PHE A 306 -19.20 9.51 -9.76
N GLY A 307 -20.44 9.01 -9.63
CA GLY A 307 -21.38 8.90 -10.75
C GLY A 307 -21.65 10.23 -11.45
N GLN A 308 -21.92 11.28 -10.67
CA GLN A 308 -22.13 12.63 -11.23
C GLN A 308 -20.83 13.19 -11.83
N VAL A 309 -19.74 13.15 -11.07
CA VAL A 309 -18.45 13.73 -11.50
C VAL A 309 -17.94 13.07 -12.78
N MET A 310 -18.03 11.75 -12.87
CA MET A 310 -17.57 11.03 -14.06
C MET A 310 -18.44 11.33 -15.29
N ASN A 311 -19.76 11.48 -15.12
CA ASN A 311 -20.64 11.92 -16.20
C ASN A 311 -20.21 13.30 -16.76
N GLU A 312 -19.94 14.26 -15.89
CA GLU A 312 -19.48 15.61 -16.29
C GLU A 312 -18.13 15.55 -17.03
N LEU A 313 -17.20 14.71 -16.58
CA LEU A 313 -15.89 14.52 -17.20
C LEU A 313 -15.97 13.84 -18.57
N LEU A 314 -16.83 12.83 -18.72
CA LEU A 314 -17.03 12.14 -20.00
C LEU A 314 -17.71 13.06 -21.04
N ILE A 315 -18.66 13.92 -20.61
CA ILE A 315 -19.30 14.91 -21.48
C ILE A 315 -18.31 16.01 -21.90
N SER A 316 -17.51 16.53 -20.97
CA SER A 316 -16.54 17.60 -21.30
C SER A 316 -15.43 17.11 -22.23
N SER A 317 -14.95 15.87 -22.04
CA SER A 317 -13.95 15.25 -22.92
C SER A 317 -14.47 14.95 -24.34
N THR A 318 -15.78 14.69 -24.49
CA THR A 318 -16.44 14.58 -25.81
C THR A 318 -16.72 15.94 -26.44
N LYS A 319 -17.06 16.99 -25.69
CA LYS A 319 -17.17 18.35 -26.24
C LYS A 319 -15.83 18.89 -26.74
N ALA A 320 -14.72 18.52 -26.10
CA ALA A 320 -13.38 18.77 -26.62
C ALA A 320 -13.08 17.99 -27.93
N ARG A 321 -13.83 16.94 -28.28
CA ARG A 321 -13.76 16.28 -29.62
C ARG A 321 -14.35 17.15 -30.72
N ASN A 322 -15.42 17.87 -30.43
CA ASN A 322 -16.23 18.60 -31.39
C ASN A 322 -16.38 20.06 -30.93
N PRO A 323 -15.40 20.94 -31.21
CA PRO A 323 -15.52 22.33 -30.82
C PRO A 323 -16.72 22.97 -31.53
N PRO A 324 -17.66 23.60 -30.82
CA PRO A 324 -18.64 24.47 -31.46
C PRO A 324 -17.91 25.70 -32.06
N PRO A 325 -18.41 26.31 -33.13
CA PRO A 325 -17.81 27.50 -33.71
C PRO A 325 -17.68 28.61 -32.66
N SER A 326 -16.48 29.19 -32.60
CA SER A 326 -16.02 30.07 -31.54
C SER A 326 -16.89 31.32 -31.37
N ALA A 327 -17.46 31.50 -30.17
CA ALA A 327 -17.93 32.80 -29.69
C ALA A 327 -16.87 33.39 -28.75
N GLN A 328 -16.18 34.42 -29.23
CA GLN A 328 -15.26 35.26 -28.45
C GLN A 328 -15.99 35.96 -27.29
N ARG A 329 -15.37 36.02 -26.11
CA ARG A 329 -15.46 37.15 -25.13
C ARG A 329 -14.52 36.93 -23.93
N PRO A 330 -14.16 37.98 -23.17
CA PRO A 330 -12.79 38.49 -23.15
C PRO A 330 -12.05 38.37 -21.80
N ASN A 331 -10.74 38.64 -21.90
CA ASN A 331 -9.71 38.76 -20.86
C ASN A 331 -10.13 39.30 -19.48
N GLY A 332 -9.61 38.65 -18.44
CA GLY A 332 -9.53 39.17 -17.08
C GLY A 332 -8.42 38.50 -16.26
N ARG A 333 -7.16 38.93 -16.44
CA ARG A 333 -6.02 38.64 -15.56
C ARG A 333 -6.23 39.31 -14.19
N ARG A 334 -5.87 38.63 -13.09
CA ARG A 334 -5.08 39.20 -11.97
C ARG A 334 -4.62 38.11 -10.99
N SER A 335 -3.31 37.99 -10.87
CA SER A 335 -2.58 37.31 -9.80
C SER A 335 -2.55 38.16 -8.53
N TYR A 336 -2.48 37.54 -7.35
CA TYR A 336 -1.89 38.17 -6.15
C TYR A 336 -1.11 37.16 -5.31
N HIS A 337 0.03 37.65 -4.83
CA HIS A 337 1.10 36.95 -4.12
C HIS A 337 0.79 36.67 -2.63
N THR A 338 1.63 35.77 -2.11
CA THR A 338 1.82 35.24 -0.74
C THR A 338 1.75 36.24 0.43
N ALA A 339 1.27 35.75 1.59
CA ALA A 339 1.62 36.28 2.91
C ALA A 339 1.74 35.15 3.95
N HIS A 340 2.90 35.10 4.62
CA HIS A 340 3.23 34.22 5.76
C HIS A 340 2.36 34.51 7.00
N ARG A 341 2.05 33.48 7.79
CA ARG A 341 1.56 33.62 9.17
C ARG A 341 2.30 32.64 10.12
N PRO A 342 2.54 33.01 11.39
CA PRO A 342 3.39 32.25 12.31
C PRO A 342 2.68 31.02 12.89
N ARG A 343 3.43 29.93 13.10
CA ARG A 343 3.00 28.73 13.85
C ARG A 343 3.22 28.95 15.36
N PRO A 344 2.24 28.64 16.23
CA PRO A 344 2.52 28.39 17.64
C PRO A 344 3.20 27.03 17.80
N THR A 345 4.29 27.01 18.57
CA THR A 345 4.98 25.80 19.04
C THR A 345 4.66 25.58 20.50
N SER A 346 4.00 24.47 20.81
CA SER A 346 3.95 23.88 22.16
C SER A 346 3.96 22.36 22.01
N PRO A 347 4.88 21.62 22.68
CA PRO A 347 4.85 20.17 22.67
C PRO A 347 3.82 19.68 23.71
N PHE A 348 2.76 19.02 23.23
CA PHE A 348 1.83 18.28 24.09
C PHE A 348 2.08 16.77 23.95
N PRO A 349 1.83 15.99 25.00
CA PRO A 349 2.17 14.57 25.03
C PRO A 349 1.38 13.84 23.94
N GLN A 350 2.11 13.26 22.98
CA GLN A 350 1.55 12.39 21.97
C GLN A 350 0.95 11.16 22.65
N GLN A 351 -0.38 11.06 22.62
CA GLN A 351 -1.08 9.81 22.89
C GLN A 351 -0.71 8.83 21.77
N GLN A 352 0.17 7.89 22.08
CA GLN A 352 0.58 6.83 21.16
C GLN A 352 -0.41 5.68 21.30
N ARG A 353 -1.13 5.39 20.23
CA ARG A 353 -1.76 4.09 20.05
C ARG A 353 -1.41 3.60 18.68
N GLY A 354 -1.30 2.30 18.60
CA GLY A 354 -0.72 1.52 17.53
C GLY A 354 -0.07 0.33 18.19
N LEU A 355 0.30 -0.66 17.41
CA LEU A 355 0.96 -1.92 17.76
C LEU A 355 2.33 -1.75 18.47
N HIS A 356 2.42 -0.82 19.42
CA HIS A 356 3.62 -0.33 20.05
C HIS A 356 3.73 -0.93 21.43
N PHE A 357 4.86 -1.58 21.71
CA PHE A 357 5.27 -1.90 23.06
C PHE A 357 5.53 -0.62 23.86
N GLN A 358 5.41 -0.68 25.18
CA GLN A 358 5.89 0.41 26.03
C GLN A 358 7.40 0.59 25.82
N SER A 359 7.89 1.84 25.91
CA SER A 359 9.31 2.17 25.67
C SER A 359 10.28 1.35 26.55
N SER A 360 9.84 0.91 27.74
CA SER A 360 10.59 0.01 28.63
C SER A 360 10.81 -1.38 28.05
N GLN A 361 9.82 -1.93 27.33
CA GLN A 361 9.88 -3.28 26.78
C GLN A 361 10.70 -3.35 25.50
N ALA A 362 10.57 -2.34 24.62
CA ALA A 362 11.46 -2.17 23.47
C ALA A 362 12.92 -2.01 23.94
N SER A 363 13.11 -1.41 25.12
CA SER A 363 14.43 -1.30 25.74
C SER A 363 14.97 -2.67 26.20
N ASP A 364 14.15 -3.50 26.83
CA ASP A 364 14.58 -4.83 27.28
C ASP A 364 14.98 -5.74 26.11
N LEU A 365 14.24 -5.71 24.99
CA LEU A 365 14.58 -6.48 23.79
C LEU A 365 15.90 -6.02 23.17
N ILE A 366 16.12 -4.72 23.06
CA ILE A 366 17.40 -4.19 22.54
C ILE A 366 18.57 -4.51 23.46
N LEU A 367 18.38 -4.46 24.78
CA LEU A 367 19.39 -4.85 25.77
C LEU A 367 19.77 -6.34 25.64
N GLN A 368 18.82 -7.22 25.36
CA GLN A 368 19.08 -8.66 25.14
C GLN A 368 19.96 -8.91 23.91
N HIS A 369 19.96 -8.00 22.93
CA HIS A 369 20.81 -8.06 21.74
C HIS A 369 22.16 -7.34 21.95
N GLY A 370 22.57 -7.12 23.20
CA GLY A 370 23.89 -6.58 23.55
C GLY A 370 24.05 -5.08 23.30
N ILE A 371 22.97 -4.35 23.01
CA ILE A 371 23.01 -2.91 22.78
C ILE A 371 22.73 -2.18 24.11
N SER A 372 23.69 -1.36 24.53
CA SER A 372 23.50 -0.50 25.71
C SER A 372 22.55 0.65 25.42
N ILE A 373 21.58 0.87 26.31
CA ILE A 373 20.58 1.94 26.18
C ILE A 373 20.89 3.06 27.17
N THR A 374 20.95 4.28 26.66
CA THR A 374 21.11 5.50 27.44
C THR A 374 19.74 5.95 27.96
N ARG A 375 19.57 5.96 29.29
CA ARG A 375 18.30 6.35 29.93
C ARG A 375 18.16 7.86 30.16
N ASP A 376 19.27 8.56 30.34
CA ASP A 376 19.32 9.97 30.74
C ASP A 376 20.15 10.80 29.72
N ALA A 377 19.63 11.00 28.51
CA ALA A 377 20.23 11.93 27.55
C ALA A 377 19.91 13.39 27.92
N THR A 378 20.87 14.29 27.73
CA THR A 378 20.63 15.73 27.89
C THR A 378 19.71 16.26 26.79
N SER A 379 18.99 17.34 27.06
CA SER A 379 18.12 17.98 26.04
C SER A 379 18.89 18.42 24.79
N GLU A 380 20.20 18.68 24.91
CA GLU A 380 21.06 19.00 23.78
C GLU A 380 21.34 17.77 22.91
N GLU A 381 21.63 16.62 23.51
CA GLU A 381 21.84 15.36 22.80
C GLU A 381 20.55 14.89 22.11
N GLU A 382 19.40 15.02 22.77
CA GLU A 382 18.10 14.72 22.16
C GLU A 382 17.78 15.62 20.96
N SER A 383 18.23 16.87 20.98
CA SER A 383 18.03 17.81 19.87
C SER A 383 18.89 17.47 18.64
N LYS A 384 19.99 16.75 18.84
CA LYS A 384 20.93 16.27 17.81
C LYS A 384 20.65 14.81 17.40
N ALA A 385 19.58 14.22 17.92
CA ALA A 385 19.16 12.86 17.64
C ALA A 385 18.94 12.62 16.14
N CYS A 386 19.56 11.58 15.60
CA CYS A 386 19.13 10.95 14.36
C CYS A 386 18.19 9.79 14.67
N LEU A 387 17.11 9.65 13.91
CA LEU A 387 16.33 8.42 13.94
C LEU A 387 17.01 7.38 13.05
N VAL A 388 17.07 6.14 13.52
CA VAL A 388 17.45 4.97 12.73
C VAL A 388 16.37 3.90 12.93
N SER A 389 15.94 3.27 11.84
CA SER A 389 14.93 2.23 11.89
C SER A 389 15.18 1.16 10.82
N VAL A 390 14.80 -0.08 11.12
CA VAL A 390 14.50 -1.09 10.11
C VAL A 390 12.99 -1.15 9.95
N THR A 391 12.49 -0.95 8.74
CA THR A 391 11.06 -0.97 8.43
C THR A 391 10.82 -1.48 7.01
N ILE A 392 9.56 -1.49 6.58
CA ILE A 392 9.14 -2.01 5.28
C ILE A 392 9.06 -0.87 4.28
N ASP A 393 9.86 -0.94 3.22
CA ASP A 393 9.63 -0.14 2.04
C ASP A 393 8.46 -0.71 1.25
N ARG A 394 7.29 -0.10 1.37
CA ARG A 394 6.05 -0.59 0.76
C ARG A 394 6.11 -0.60 -0.77
N SER A 395 6.69 0.45 -1.36
CA SER A 395 6.88 0.56 -2.82
C SER A 395 7.90 -0.44 -3.32
N GLY A 396 9.06 -0.49 -2.65
CA GLY A 396 10.09 -1.50 -2.88
C GLY A 396 9.71 -2.88 -2.36
N ARG A 397 8.49 -3.11 -1.87
CA ARG A 397 7.86 -4.32 -1.26
C ARG A 397 8.83 -5.25 -0.53
N GLY A 398 9.66 -4.69 0.36
CA GLY A 398 10.72 -5.38 1.06
C GLY A 398 11.26 -4.56 2.22
N PRO A 399 12.20 -5.08 3.02
CA PRO A 399 12.74 -4.36 4.15
C PRO A 399 13.72 -3.25 3.71
N CYS A 400 13.88 -2.25 4.56
CA CYS A 400 14.82 -1.15 4.35
C CYS A 400 15.31 -0.60 5.70
N PHE A 401 16.51 -0.01 5.69
CA PHE A 401 16.84 0.95 6.73
C PHE A 401 16.21 2.30 6.41
N LEU A 402 15.68 2.96 7.42
CA LEU A 402 15.15 4.32 7.36
C LEU A 402 15.95 5.19 8.32
N THR A 403 16.43 6.33 7.84
CA THR A 403 17.13 7.31 8.67
C THR A 403 16.51 8.69 8.51
N CYS A 404 16.57 9.49 9.57
CA CYS A 404 16.12 10.88 9.55
C CYS A 404 17.12 11.75 10.31
N LYS A 405 17.69 12.74 9.61
CA LYS A 405 18.57 13.72 10.26
C LYS A 405 17.77 14.63 11.19
N PRO A 406 18.38 15.16 12.26
CA PRO A 406 17.72 16.15 13.10
C PRO A 406 17.39 17.40 12.29
N ALA A 407 16.15 17.87 12.39
CA ALA A 407 15.71 19.10 11.73
C ALA A 407 16.51 20.32 12.25
N PRO A 408 16.81 21.32 11.40
CA PRO A 408 17.49 22.53 11.82
C PRO A 408 16.76 23.22 12.99
N GLY A 409 17.41 23.32 14.15
CA GLY A 409 16.85 23.93 15.36
C GLY A 409 16.14 22.99 16.33
N GLY A 410 16.38 21.67 16.26
CA GLY A 410 16.02 20.71 17.31
C GLY A 410 14.52 20.41 17.45
N ARG A 411 13.69 20.87 16.50
CA ARG A 411 12.27 20.54 16.48
C ARG A 411 12.10 19.16 15.86
N ASN A 412 11.93 18.14 16.69
CA ASN A 412 11.34 16.88 16.24
C ASN A 412 9.89 17.18 15.79
N THR A 413 9.72 17.57 14.53
CA THR A 413 8.40 17.72 13.91
C THR A 413 7.71 16.36 13.86
N SER A 414 6.38 16.35 13.92
CA SER A 414 5.59 15.14 13.72
C SER A 414 6.06 14.40 12.45
N PRO A 415 6.25 13.06 12.46
CA PRO A 415 6.85 12.29 11.37
C PRO A 415 6.15 12.41 10.00
N ILE A 416 4.95 13.02 9.97
CA ILE A 416 4.11 13.24 8.79
C ILE A 416 4.43 14.59 8.09
N GLN A 417 5.10 15.51 8.77
CA GLN A 417 5.22 16.91 8.30
C GLN A 417 6.45 17.20 7.43
N ALA A 418 7.43 16.29 7.36
CA ALA A 418 8.62 16.45 6.52
C ALA A 418 9.08 15.10 5.91
N PRO A 419 8.30 14.52 4.98
CA PRO A 419 8.67 13.28 4.28
C PRO A 419 10.08 13.29 3.68
N GLU A 420 10.50 14.45 3.16
CA GLU A 420 11.77 14.68 2.50
C GLU A 420 13.01 14.55 3.40
N GLU A 421 12.84 14.56 4.73
CA GLU A 421 13.94 14.40 5.69
C GLU A 421 14.31 12.93 5.92
N TYR A 422 13.47 12.00 5.45
CA TYR A 422 13.66 10.57 5.60
C TYR A 422 14.34 9.95 4.38
N ILE A 423 15.39 9.17 4.62
CA ILE A 423 16.09 8.41 3.57
C ILE A 423 15.95 6.91 3.82
N LYS A 424 15.54 6.19 2.79
CA LYS A 424 15.40 4.73 2.77
C LYS A 424 16.59 4.07 2.07
N PHE A 425 17.04 2.96 2.63
CA PHE A 425 18.08 2.09 2.08
C PHE A 425 17.52 0.67 2.00
N PRO A 426 16.84 0.31 0.89
CA PRO A 426 16.24 -1.01 0.70
C PRO A 426 17.30 -2.13 0.66
N PHE A 427 16.91 -3.32 1.12
CA PHE A 427 17.74 -4.52 1.03
C PHE A 427 16.92 -5.78 0.73
N ASP A 428 17.60 -6.82 0.29
CA ASP A 428 16.98 -8.11 -0.01
C ASP A 428 16.54 -8.80 1.29
N PHE A 429 15.30 -9.27 1.34
CA PHE A 429 14.74 -9.90 2.55
C PHE A 429 15.42 -11.23 2.91
N ARG A 430 15.91 -11.98 1.92
CA ARG A 430 16.55 -13.29 2.12
C ARG A 430 18.03 -13.17 2.44
N GLU A 431 18.71 -12.24 1.79
CA GLU A 431 20.15 -12.02 2.01
C GLU A 431 20.44 -11.11 3.22
N GLY A 432 19.50 -10.24 3.57
CA GLY A 432 19.69 -9.22 4.60
C GLY A 432 20.60 -8.06 4.13
N PRO A 433 21.01 -7.18 5.05
CA PRO A 433 21.80 -6.01 4.70
C PRO A 433 23.27 -6.34 4.41
N THR A 434 23.76 -5.94 3.24
CA THR A 434 25.16 -6.15 2.85
C THR A 434 26.12 -5.20 3.57
N PRO A 435 27.42 -5.52 3.67
CA PRO A 435 28.43 -4.60 4.21
C PRO A 435 28.46 -3.23 3.53
N GLU A 436 28.26 -3.19 2.22
CA GLU A 436 28.25 -1.96 1.41
C GLU A 436 27.04 -1.10 1.72
N LEU A 437 25.87 -1.71 1.89
CA LEU A 437 24.66 -1.01 2.29
C LEU A 437 24.81 -0.40 3.69
N LEU A 438 25.33 -1.18 4.64
CA LEU A 438 25.59 -0.69 6.00
C LEU A 438 26.53 0.51 6.00
N ALA A 439 27.55 0.51 5.13
CA ALA A 439 28.44 1.67 4.97
C ALA A 439 27.68 2.90 4.47
N GLN A 440 26.79 2.76 3.47
CA GLN A 440 25.96 3.86 2.97
C GLN A 440 25.01 4.41 4.05
N VAL A 441 24.41 3.54 4.86
CA VAL A 441 23.57 3.98 5.98
C VAL A 441 24.39 4.77 6.99
N LEU A 442 25.59 4.27 7.36
CA LEU A 442 26.48 4.93 8.32
C LEU A 442 26.99 6.29 7.82
N GLU A 443 27.28 6.44 6.52
CA GLU A 443 27.65 7.72 5.90
C GLU A 443 26.55 8.78 6.01
N HIS A 444 25.28 8.35 6.11
CA HIS A 444 24.17 9.26 6.31
C HIS A 444 23.98 9.69 7.77
N LEU A 445 24.48 8.90 8.73
CA LEU A 445 24.39 9.22 10.15
C LEU A 445 25.37 10.34 10.52
N PRO A 446 25.07 11.16 11.54
CA PRO A 446 25.95 12.23 12.01
C PRO A 446 27.11 11.67 12.85
N ILE A 447 27.90 10.75 12.28
CA ILE A 447 29.05 10.10 12.93
C ILE A 447 30.33 10.51 12.21
N ASP A 448 31.34 10.93 12.96
CA ASP A 448 32.65 11.26 12.40
C ASP A 448 33.32 9.99 11.85
N PRO A 449 33.68 9.94 10.55
CA PRO A 449 34.27 8.76 9.92
C PRO A 449 35.63 8.35 10.53
N THR A 450 36.29 9.24 11.28
CA THR A 450 37.56 8.95 11.95
C THR A 450 37.40 8.17 13.26
N THR A 451 36.18 8.08 13.80
CA THR A 451 35.93 7.44 15.10
C THR A 451 35.59 5.95 14.95
N SER A 452 36.63 5.13 14.84
CA SER A 452 36.50 3.68 14.55
C SER A 452 35.61 2.91 15.54
N ARG A 453 35.66 3.24 16.84
CA ARG A 453 34.82 2.58 17.86
C ARG A 453 33.34 2.89 17.66
N THR A 454 32.98 4.17 17.54
CA THR A 454 31.58 4.61 17.37
C THR A 454 30.96 4.09 16.08
N LEU A 455 31.73 4.00 15.00
CA LEU A 455 31.29 3.35 13.76
C LEU A 455 31.01 1.85 13.95
N THR A 456 31.86 1.17 14.73
CA THR A 456 31.67 -0.26 15.06
C THR A 456 30.42 -0.46 15.91
N ASP A 457 30.21 0.38 16.92
CA ASP A 457 29.03 0.34 17.79
C ASP A 457 27.74 0.63 16.98
N ALA A 458 27.77 1.62 16.08
CA ALA A 458 26.63 1.96 15.23
C ALA A 458 26.31 0.85 14.22
N ARG A 459 27.33 0.20 13.65
CA ARG A 459 27.15 -0.98 12.80
C ARG A 459 26.51 -2.14 13.57
N THR A 460 26.95 -2.36 14.80
CA THR A 460 26.40 -3.40 15.69
C THR A 460 24.93 -3.11 16.00
N LEU A 461 24.58 -1.85 16.27
CA LEU A 461 23.18 -1.44 16.42
C LEU A 461 22.35 -1.74 15.17
N LEU A 462 22.82 -1.36 13.97
CA LEU A 462 22.07 -1.59 12.73
C LEU A 462 21.78 -3.09 12.51
N LEU A 463 22.77 -3.95 12.79
CA LEU A 463 22.60 -5.40 12.70
C LEU A 463 21.63 -5.93 13.77
N ALA A 464 21.71 -5.44 15.01
CA ALA A 464 20.78 -5.83 16.07
C ALA A 464 19.34 -5.41 15.76
N LEU A 465 19.12 -4.20 15.21
CA LEU A 465 17.79 -3.77 14.78
C LEU A 465 17.22 -4.67 13.68
N HIS A 466 18.05 -5.10 12.72
CA HIS A 466 17.68 -6.03 11.67
C HIS A 466 17.37 -7.44 12.21
N GLU A 467 18.16 -7.92 13.17
CA GLU A 467 17.93 -9.21 13.82
C GLU A 467 16.59 -9.21 14.57
N ILE A 468 16.32 -8.17 15.36
CA ILE A 468 15.03 -8.00 16.06
C ILE A 468 13.88 -7.93 15.05
N PHE A 469 14.04 -7.17 13.95
CA PHE A 469 13.03 -7.05 12.90
C PHE A 469 12.66 -8.41 12.32
N THR A 470 13.65 -9.24 12.04
CA THR A 470 13.48 -10.54 11.39
C THR A 470 13.00 -11.62 12.38
N GLN A 471 13.61 -11.69 13.56
CA GLN A 471 13.31 -12.71 14.58
C GLN A 471 11.88 -12.62 15.10
N TYR A 472 11.34 -11.40 15.17
CA TYR A 472 10.05 -11.14 15.78
C TYR A 472 9.00 -10.62 14.80
N GLU A 473 9.29 -10.70 13.49
CA GLU A 473 8.36 -10.29 12.42
C GLU A 473 7.87 -8.85 12.57
N GLY A 474 8.81 -7.93 12.82
CA GLY A 474 8.54 -6.51 12.99
C GLY A 474 8.02 -5.83 11.73
N ILE A 475 7.15 -4.84 11.90
CA ILE A 475 6.82 -3.84 10.87
C ILE A 475 7.85 -2.70 10.92
N ALA A 476 8.23 -2.29 12.13
CA ALA A 476 9.24 -1.27 12.35
C ALA A 476 9.98 -1.51 13.67
N VAL A 477 11.31 -1.47 13.63
CA VAL A 477 12.20 -1.43 14.80
C VAL A 477 12.93 -0.10 14.74
N GLU A 478 12.79 0.74 15.75
CA GLU A 478 13.32 2.11 15.76
C GLU A 478 14.19 2.35 16.98
N ALA A 479 15.24 3.16 16.81
CA ALA A 479 16.00 3.76 17.88
C ALA A 479 16.43 5.18 17.51
N LYS A 480 16.61 6.02 18.51
CA LYS A 480 17.29 7.31 18.33
C LYS A 480 18.76 7.19 18.67
N LEU A 481 19.58 7.88 17.90
CA LEU A 481 21.03 7.83 17.96
C LEU A 481 21.58 9.26 18.11
N ALA A 482 22.45 9.46 19.09
CA ALA A 482 23.25 10.67 19.24
C ALA A 482 24.70 10.30 19.62
N ILE A 483 25.59 11.28 19.50
CA ILE A 483 26.98 11.16 19.94
C ILE A 483 27.17 12.04 21.18
N ALA A 484 27.68 11.44 22.26
CA ALA A 484 28.00 12.15 23.48
C ALA A 484 29.10 13.18 23.23
N ALA A 485 28.89 14.43 23.65
CA ALA A 485 29.79 15.54 23.34
C ALA A 485 31.17 15.42 24.02
N ASP A 486 31.25 14.71 25.15
CA ASP A 486 32.42 14.60 26.01
C ASP A 486 33.26 13.34 25.74
N THR A 487 32.59 12.22 25.46
CA THR A 487 33.20 10.88 25.34
C THR A 487 33.21 10.37 23.90
N SER A 488 32.53 11.05 22.97
CA SER A 488 32.28 10.58 21.60
C SER A 488 31.60 9.20 21.53
N ALA A 489 30.99 8.77 22.64
CA ALA A 489 30.31 7.49 22.74
C ALA A 489 28.97 7.53 22.00
N LEU A 490 28.56 6.37 21.46
CA LEU A 490 27.25 6.20 20.86
C LEU A 490 26.17 6.15 21.95
N LEU A 491 25.18 7.03 21.84
CA LEU A 491 24.02 7.05 22.72
C LEU A 491 22.81 6.51 21.95
N VAL A 492 22.14 5.50 22.53
CA VAL A 492 20.95 4.87 21.95
C VAL A 492 19.79 5.03 22.91
N TYR A 493 18.67 5.60 22.46
CA TYR A 493 17.54 5.93 23.33
C TYR A 493 16.19 5.82 22.63
N ALA A 494 15.14 5.83 23.47
CA ALA A 494 13.74 5.79 23.09
C ALA A 494 13.40 4.74 22.01
N PRO A 495 13.83 3.47 22.20
CA PRO A 495 13.55 2.46 21.20
C PRO A 495 12.05 2.20 21.08
N ARG A 496 11.61 1.87 19.88
CA ARG A 496 10.23 1.55 19.57
C ARG A 496 10.16 0.33 18.69
N LEU A 497 9.12 -0.45 18.94
CA LEU A 497 8.92 -1.70 18.25
C LEU A 497 7.46 -1.83 17.86
N THR A 498 7.24 -2.02 16.57
CA THR A 498 5.93 -2.24 15.97
C THR A 498 5.95 -3.59 15.29
N PHE A 499 5.02 -4.45 15.66
CA PHE A 499 4.91 -5.81 15.14
C PHE A 499 3.69 -5.99 14.27
N ASP A 500 3.68 -7.11 13.56
CA ASP A 500 2.53 -7.52 12.79
C ASP A 500 1.56 -8.38 13.62
N ASP A 501 0.37 -7.86 13.87
CA ASP A 501 -0.73 -8.57 14.55
C ASP A 501 -1.15 -9.84 13.80
N ALA A 502 -1.00 -9.87 12.48
CA ALA A 502 -1.37 -11.02 11.65
C ALA A 502 -0.55 -12.27 12.00
N ALA A 503 0.74 -12.11 12.32
CA ALA A 503 1.61 -13.22 12.74
C ALA A 503 1.05 -13.94 13.98
N PHE A 504 0.48 -13.19 14.93
CA PHE A 504 -0.18 -13.75 16.10
C PHE A 504 -1.60 -14.24 15.78
N LYS A 505 -2.46 -13.38 15.23
CA LYS A 505 -3.89 -13.68 15.02
C LYS A 505 -4.12 -14.86 14.08
N SER A 506 -3.30 -15.00 13.05
CA SER A 506 -3.45 -16.03 12.01
C SER A 506 -2.62 -17.28 12.27
N CYS A 507 -1.42 -17.14 12.83
CA CYS A 507 -0.44 -18.23 12.95
C CYS A 507 -0.08 -18.59 14.40
N GLY A 508 -0.53 -17.83 15.40
CA GLY A 508 -0.17 -18.02 16.82
C GLY A 508 1.29 -17.71 17.15
N ARG A 509 2.04 -17.08 16.23
CA ARG A 509 3.45 -16.73 16.45
C ARG A 509 3.58 -15.56 17.41
N HIS A 510 4.71 -15.50 18.12
CA HIS A 510 5.03 -14.41 19.04
C HIS A 510 3.97 -14.15 20.14
N ALA A 511 3.24 -15.18 20.58
CA ALA A 511 2.18 -15.04 21.59
C ALA A 511 2.64 -14.36 22.89
N ALA A 512 3.85 -14.68 23.36
CA ALA A 512 4.43 -14.06 24.57
C ALA A 512 4.71 -12.57 24.40
N LEU A 513 5.01 -12.12 23.18
CA LEU A 513 5.15 -10.70 22.85
C LEU A 513 3.77 -10.07 22.74
N HIS A 514 2.84 -10.65 21.99
CA HIS A 514 1.50 -10.09 21.82
C HIS A 514 0.74 -9.93 23.16
N ALA A 515 0.94 -10.85 24.12
CA ALA A 515 0.37 -10.76 25.46
C ALA A 515 0.82 -9.51 26.26
N GLN A 516 1.88 -8.83 25.83
CA GLN A 516 2.41 -7.64 26.48
C GLN A 516 1.92 -6.33 25.86
N ARG A 517 1.00 -6.39 24.87
CA ARG A 517 0.38 -5.22 24.23
C ARG A 517 -0.29 -4.31 25.28
N ASP A 518 -0.03 -3.00 25.18
CA ASP A 518 -0.69 -2.01 26.03
C ASP A 518 -2.16 -1.85 25.63
N VAL A 519 -3.05 -2.41 26.45
CA VAL A 519 -4.51 -2.32 26.28
C VAL A 519 -5.15 -1.34 27.27
N SER A 520 -4.35 -0.48 27.90
CA SER A 520 -4.88 0.52 28.84
C SER A 520 -5.84 1.49 28.14
N PRO A 521 -6.81 2.11 28.84
CA PRO A 521 -7.71 3.11 28.24
C PRO A 521 -6.98 4.34 27.67
N ALA A 522 -5.76 4.61 28.13
CA ALA A 522 -4.88 5.60 27.54
C ALA A 522 -4.41 5.15 26.14
N ALA A 523 -4.06 3.88 25.99
CA ALA A 523 -3.55 3.26 24.77
C ALA A 523 -4.62 2.70 23.81
N VAL A 524 -5.83 2.33 24.24
CA VAL A 524 -6.89 1.82 23.34
C VAL A 524 -8.25 2.33 23.80
N ASP A 525 -9.14 2.66 22.85
CA ASP A 525 -10.51 3.07 23.20
C ASP A 525 -11.25 1.82 23.67
N PRO A 526 -11.89 1.80 24.87
CA PRO A 526 -12.59 0.62 25.35
C PRO A 526 -13.64 0.09 24.36
N SER A 527 -14.32 0.96 23.62
CA SER A 527 -15.28 0.57 22.59
C SER A 527 -14.59 -0.04 21.37
N ALA A 528 -13.38 0.43 21.02
CA ALA A 528 -12.58 -0.19 19.97
C ALA A 528 -12.07 -1.58 20.40
N LEU A 529 -11.66 -1.73 21.66
CA LEU A 529 -11.20 -3.02 22.19
C LEU A 529 -12.35 -4.04 22.24
N ALA A 530 -13.56 -3.60 22.61
CA ALA A 530 -14.75 -4.45 22.56
C ALA A 530 -15.11 -4.85 21.13
N ALA A 531 -15.12 -3.89 20.18
CA ALA A 531 -15.38 -4.19 18.77
C ALA A 531 -14.31 -5.13 18.15
N GLU A 532 -13.05 -4.98 18.56
CA GLU A 532 -11.95 -5.86 18.12
C GLU A 532 -12.20 -7.33 18.49
N ALA A 533 -12.83 -7.60 19.65
CA ALA A 533 -13.17 -8.96 20.07
C ALA A 533 -14.18 -9.65 19.13
N ASP A 534 -15.00 -8.86 18.45
CA ASP A 534 -15.98 -9.33 17.45
C ASP A 534 -15.44 -9.19 16.00
N GLY A 535 -14.18 -8.79 15.82
CA GLY A 535 -13.58 -8.55 14.51
C GLY A 535 -14.12 -7.32 13.77
N ILE A 536 -14.68 -6.35 14.49
CA ILE A 536 -15.30 -5.15 13.92
C ILE A 536 -14.37 -3.94 14.06
N VAL A 537 -14.26 -3.14 13.00
CA VAL A 537 -13.49 -1.89 13.04
C VAL A 537 -14.38 -0.78 13.62
N TYR A 538 -13.92 -0.20 14.72
CA TYR A 538 -14.52 0.99 15.33
C TYR A 538 -13.66 2.23 15.09
N VAL A 539 -14.19 3.20 14.35
CA VAL A 539 -13.58 4.51 14.18
C VAL A 539 -14.43 5.57 14.85
N ARG A 540 -13.98 6.06 16.00
CA ARG A 540 -14.63 7.17 16.71
C ARG A 540 -14.37 8.48 15.99
N LEU A 541 -15.42 9.27 15.80
CA LEU A 541 -15.33 10.67 15.41
C LEU A 541 -14.79 11.46 16.62
N GLY A 542 -13.46 11.64 16.69
CA GLY A 542 -12.79 12.33 17.80
C GLY A 542 -12.55 13.81 17.53
N PRO A 543 -12.23 14.61 18.58
CA PRO A 543 -11.88 16.01 18.41
C PRO A 543 -10.63 16.13 17.53
N GLN A 544 -10.71 17.01 16.51
CA GLN A 544 -9.58 17.27 15.61
C GLN A 544 -8.44 18.02 16.30
N ASP A 545 -8.73 18.67 17.43
CA ASP A 545 -7.81 19.36 18.31
C ASP A 545 -8.39 19.31 19.74
N PRO A 546 -7.67 18.78 20.75
CA PRO A 546 -8.09 18.88 22.15
C PRO A 546 -8.31 20.33 22.62
N ALA A 547 -7.76 21.31 21.90
CA ALA A 547 -7.92 22.74 22.17
C ALA A 547 -9.13 23.39 21.47
N ASP A 548 -9.90 22.67 20.66
CA ASP A 548 -11.14 23.17 20.05
C ASP A 548 -12.36 22.77 20.92
N PRO A 549 -12.92 23.70 21.72
CA PRO A 549 -14.01 23.41 22.64
C PRO A 549 -15.33 23.07 21.94
N GLU A 550 -15.51 23.34 20.64
CA GLU A 550 -16.73 22.94 19.91
C GLU A 550 -16.76 21.44 19.56
N TYR A 551 -15.60 20.77 19.53
CA TYR A 551 -15.46 19.38 19.07
C TYR A 551 -15.46 18.32 20.18
N THR A 552 -15.54 18.74 21.44
CA THR A 552 -15.53 17.86 22.63
C THR A 552 -16.88 17.16 22.91
N THR A 553 -17.89 17.36 22.06
CA THR A 553 -19.29 16.95 22.37
C THR A 553 -19.85 15.81 21.52
N TYR A 554 -19.12 15.28 20.53
CA TYR A 554 -19.65 14.21 19.67
C TYR A 554 -19.26 12.82 20.19
N ASP A 555 -20.24 12.05 20.63
CA ASP A 555 -20.09 10.63 20.94
C ASP A 555 -20.57 9.76 19.78
N ILE A 556 -20.03 10.05 18.59
CA ILE A 556 -20.37 9.35 17.35
C ILE A 556 -19.17 8.48 16.95
N GLY A 557 -19.43 7.25 16.54
CA GLY A 557 -18.42 6.39 15.96
C GLY A 557 -19.02 5.52 14.86
N THR A 558 -18.14 5.04 13.98
CA THR A 558 -18.52 4.19 12.84
C THR A 558 -18.04 2.77 13.14
N LEU A 559 -18.97 1.82 13.13
CA LEU A 559 -18.73 0.39 13.24
C LEU A 559 -18.95 -0.25 11.88
N VAL A 560 -17.90 -0.79 11.28
CA VAL A 560 -18.00 -1.44 9.98
C VAL A 560 -17.02 -2.60 9.86
N ASN A 561 -17.32 -3.52 8.96
CA ASN A 561 -16.42 -4.61 8.60
C ASN A 561 -15.26 -4.13 7.70
N GLY A 562 -15.44 -3.03 6.94
CA GLY A 562 -14.44 -2.51 6.01
C GLY A 562 -13.87 -1.16 6.42
N ALA A 563 -12.56 -1.08 6.62
CA ALA A 563 -11.94 0.06 7.28
C ALA A 563 -11.90 1.35 6.45
N GLY A 564 -11.71 1.23 5.13
CA GLY A 564 -11.73 2.37 4.21
C GLY A 564 -13.05 3.16 4.24
N LEU A 565 -14.19 2.45 4.24
CA LEU A 565 -15.50 3.09 4.33
C LEU A 565 -15.73 3.74 5.70
N ALA A 566 -15.24 3.13 6.78
CA ALA A 566 -15.27 3.72 8.13
C ALA A 566 -14.59 5.09 8.14
N MET A 567 -13.35 5.12 7.64
CA MET A 567 -12.54 6.32 7.58
C MET A 567 -13.19 7.39 6.71
N ASN A 568 -13.62 7.04 5.49
CA ASN A 568 -14.22 8.02 4.60
C ASN A 568 -15.57 8.54 5.11
N THR A 569 -16.38 7.73 5.79
CA THR A 569 -17.62 8.18 6.43
C THR A 569 -17.30 9.24 7.49
N VAL A 570 -16.30 8.99 8.32
CA VAL A 570 -15.84 9.95 9.34
C VAL A 570 -15.29 11.22 8.69
N ASP A 571 -14.49 11.11 7.63
CA ASP A 571 -14.01 12.26 6.86
C ASP A 571 -15.19 13.09 6.32
N ALA A 572 -16.16 12.43 5.67
CA ALA A 572 -17.34 13.05 5.05
C ALA A 572 -18.29 13.71 6.06
N LEU A 573 -18.36 13.22 7.30
CA LEU A 573 -19.14 13.88 8.36
C LEU A 573 -18.54 15.23 8.78
N VAL A 574 -17.22 15.42 8.64
CA VAL A 574 -16.54 16.66 9.07
C VAL A 574 -16.38 17.69 7.94
N LEU A 575 -16.18 17.24 6.70
CA LEU A 575 -15.97 18.11 5.53
C LEU A 575 -17.05 19.18 5.29
N PRO A 576 -18.37 18.95 5.53
CA PRO A 576 -19.42 19.94 5.31
C PRO A 576 -19.30 21.21 6.19
N ARG A 577 -18.51 21.20 7.27
CA ARG A 577 -18.40 22.34 8.20
C ARG A 577 -17.28 23.33 7.85
N THR A 578 -16.19 22.88 7.23
CA THR A 578 -15.10 23.78 6.79
C THR A 578 -15.49 24.62 5.58
N ALA A 579 -16.33 24.10 4.67
CA ALA A 579 -16.90 24.86 3.56
C ALA A 579 -17.95 25.90 4.02
N ARG A 580 -18.68 25.61 5.11
CA ARG A 580 -19.68 26.53 5.67
C ARG A 580 -19.03 27.68 6.45
N ALA A 581 -17.92 27.42 7.16
CA ALA A 581 -17.11 28.45 7.82
C ALA A 581 -16.45 29.44 6.85
N ARG A 582 -16.10 29.00 5.63
CA ARG A 582 -15.62 29.90 4.56
C ARG A 582 -16.73 30.74 3.91
N ARG A 583 -17.98 30.28 3.94
CA ARG A 583 -19.13 31.04 3.40
C ARG A 583 -19.67 32.10 4.36
N THR A 584 -19.50 31.93 5.68
CA THR A 584 -20.04 32.86 6.69
C THR A 584 -19.14 34.05 7.01
N SER A 585 -17.87 34.06 6.57
CA SER A 585 -16.95 35.19 6.81
C SER A 585 -16.97 36.28 5.73
N SER A 586 -17.77 36.16 4.67
CA SER A 586 -17.84 37.15 3.58
C SER A 586 -19.10 38.03 3.54
N THR A 587 -20.07 37.85 4.44
CA THR A 587 -21.28 38.70 4.45
C THR A 587 -21.80 38.94 5.87
N ARG A 588 -21.16 39.86 6.61
CA ARG A 588 -21.83 40.57 7.70
C ARG A 588 -21.22 41.96 7.94
N ALA A 589 -21.26 42.79 6.90
CA ALA A 589 -21.14 44.24 7.06
C ALA A 589 -22.44 44.90 6.55
N GLY A 590 -23.21 45.44 7.49
CA GLY A 590 -24.13 46.55 7.25
C GLY A 590 -25.50 46.25 6.65
N ARG A 591 -26.48 45.90 7.49
CA ARG A 591 -27.85 46.44 7.38
C ARG A 591 -28.40 46.74 8.77
N ARG A 592 -28.63 48.04 9.05
CA ARG A 592 -29.39 48.52 10.21
C ARG A 592 -30.85 48.08 10.10
N PRO A 593 -31.55 47.78 11.22
CA PRO A 593 -32.99 47.56 11.19
C PRO A 593 -33.72 48.91 11.11
N PRO A 594 -34.91 48.97 10.47
CA PRO A 594 -35.75 50.16 10.56
C PRO A 594 -36.40 50.22 11.95
N ARG A 595 -36.54 51.43 12.49
CA ARG A 595 -37.36 51.78 13.65
C ARG A 595 -38.54 52.65 13.16
N PRO A 596 -39.56 52.81 14.01
CA PRO A 596 -40.63 51.87 14.33
C PRO A 596 -41.68 51.79 13.22
#